data_AF-A0A1Z9HD74-F1
#
_entry.id   AF-A0A1Z9HD74-F1
#
_cell.length_a   1.000
_cell.length_b   1.000
_cell.length_c   1.000
_cell.angle_alpha   90.00
_cell.angle_beta   90.00
_cell.angle_gamma   90.00
#
_symmetry.space_group_name_H-M   'P 1'
#
loop_
_entity.id
_entity.type
_entity.pdbx_description
1 polymer ?
#
loop_
_entity_poly.entity_id
_entity_poly.type
_entity_poly.pdbx_seq_one_letter_code
_entity_poly.pdbx_strand_id
1 'polypeptide(L)'
;MIIIDYKMSRRAVILSCPWRKIGYAETYDDPFTLLIIPKELLEKNKLIPGSSFRYICSDRKNIKNVPSCYLDRNYMAMVTTCEDIKQPLKVPILVGILFLSGKYIYGANKKGMIKYIFQPENNNYPRYIVASRLGRGGIDYYVRVEPQPWVDVEIPSANCIENIGEIDKCDYNEIIAEKYFLRLKPKPAYSLPDITFMPLYYGTLFSIDPVNCRDIDDVIGWKRTDEYTEVSIHIAHVTAVPHPEFVINQTVTIYPPDKPNYNLLPNKIAEDGLSLVPGKRRNVLSLLLRWDNKNGFSQTVREHSIINERALTYDEAEIDMEYLIVKEWVEKKLFNEVLVDSHAFIEKLMIYTNSYIAERLTEVCSNDAILRVTSGNMERSPALYMLNSDCIIQKRSSRHIHLSKEYYTHFTSPLRRAVDQDVHNLVRKYILNDLSVKDLDLCKRRYRLRKYNMRLEHVRFAETEWFWLQKYNEGIVNFEALVINIQQENILELLILEYDKRITILYNNTKTLEAADLPECLWKTGDKCIIKLLWDKTLGLRGKRFYLEQ
;
A
#
# COMPACT_ATOMS: atom_id res chain seq x y z
N MET A 1 8.31 -22.24 3.37
CA MET A 1 9.40 -21.45 3.98
C MET A 1 10.13 -22.38 4.93
N ILE A 2 11.38 -22.79 4.66
CA ILE A 2 12.14 -23.67 5.58
C ILE A 2 13.08 -22.76 6.39
N ILE A 3 12.88 -22.68 7.70
CA ILE A 3 13.76 -21.94 8.62
C ILE A 3 14.76 -22.94 9.20
N ILE A 4 15.95 -23.02 8.62
CA ILE A 4 16.99 -23.98 9.03
C ILE A 4 17.79 -23.40 10.19
N ASP A 5 18.08 -24.26 11.17
CA ASP A 5 18.90 -23.97 12.35
C ASP A 5 20.28 -23.40 11.96
N TYR A 6 20.59 -22.24 12.51
CA TYR A 6 21.79 -21.43 12.26
C TYR A 6 23.09 -22.14 12.65
N LYS A 7 23.02 -23.27 13.37
CA LYS A 7 24.21 -23.99 13.86
C LYS A 7 24.83 -25.01 12.90
N MET A 8 24.20 -25.38 11.79
CA MET A 8 24.66 -26.55 11.01
C MET A 8 25.32 -26.33 9.64
N SER A 9 25.46 -25.12 9.09
CA SER A 9 26.33 -24.97 7.92
C SER A 9 26.93 -23.57 7.78
N ARG A 10 28.26 -23.49 7.67
CA ARG A 10 28.99 -22.29 7.21
C ARG A 10 28.76 -21.98 5.72
N ARG A 11 27.73 -22.59 5.11
CA ARG A 11 27.49 -22.68 3.66
C ARG A 11 25.99 -22.86 3.41
N ALA A 12 25.18 -21.85 3.73
CA ALA A 12 23.77 -21.82 3.34
C ALA A 12 23.54 -20.80 2.23
N VAL A 13 22.60 -21.10 1.33
CA VAL A 13 22.16 -20.22 0.24
C VAL A 13 20.77 -19.68 0.60
N ILE A 14 20.65 -18.37 0.63
CA ILE A 14 19.37 -17.69 0.85
C ILE A 14 18.70 -17.44 -0.50
N LEU A 15 17.46 -17.90 -0.66
CA LEU A 15 16.58 -17.54 -1.76
C LEU A 15 15.48 -16.64 -1.22
N SER A 16 15.48 -15.36 -1.60
CA SER A 16 14.28 -14.53 -1.50
C SER A 16 13.40 -14.81 -2.71
N CYS A 17 12.15 -15.23 -2.50
CA CYS A 17 11.19 -15.36 -3.59
C CYS A 17 10.30 -14.10 -3.63
N PRO A 18 10.54 -13.14 -4.54
CA PRO A 18 9.56 -12.08 -4.78
C PRO A 18 8.38 -12.71 -5.55
N TRP A 19 7.20 -12.73 -4.94
CA TRP A 19 5.97 -12.89 -5.69
C TRP A 19 5.80 -11.60 -6.52
N ARG A 20 6.34 -11.66 -7.75
CA ARG A 20 6.48 -10.61 -8.79
C ARG A 20 7.64 -9.60 -8.64
N LYS A 21 8.47 -9.64 -9.69
CA LYS A 21 9.30 -8.61 -10.35
C LYS A 21 10.03 -7.55 -9.49
N ILE A 22 11.36 -7.51 -9.70
CA ILE A 22 12.32 -6.41 -9.41
C ILE A 22 12.75 -6.46 -7.92
N GLY A 23 13.98 -6.72 -7.43
CA GLY A 23 15.35 -6.83 -7.93
C GLY A 23 16.33 -5.95 -7.13
N TYR A 24 16.85 -6.37 -5.95
CA TYR A 24 17.78 -5.72 -4.97
C TYR A 24 17.16 -5.57 -3.56
N ALA A 25 17.65 -6.33 -2.59
CA ALA A 25 17.36 -6.18 -1.17
C ALA A 25 18.68 -6.01 -0.41
N GLU A 26 18.92 -4.82 0.12
CA GLU A 26 19.72 -4.68 1.35
C GLU A 26 18.74 -4.86 2.52
N THR A 27 19.14 -5.68 3.47
CA THR A 27 18.32 -6.23 4.55
C THR A 27 17.96 -5.18 5.61
N TYR A 28 16.71 -4.71 5.65
CA TYR A 28 16.11 -4.11 6.85
C TYR A 28 14.59 -4.37 6.93
N ASP A 29 14.17 -5.09 7.99
CA ASP A 29 12.85 -4.99 8.64
C ASP A 29 11.55 -5.28 7.85
N ASP A 30 11.50 -6.31 7.00
CA ASP A 30 10.20 -6.88 6.58
C ASP A 30 10.28 -8.40 6.38
N PRO A 31 9.21 -9.16 6.65
CA PRO A 31 9.23 -10.61 6.58
C PRO A 31 9.15 -11.06 5.13
N PHE A 32 10.28 -10.99 4.44
CA PHE A 32 10.46 -11.79 3.25
C PHE A 32 10.27 -13.26 3.61
N THR A 33 9.61 -14.02 2.73
CA THR A 33 9.75 -15.47 2.72
C THR A 33 11.18 -15.79 2.32
N LEU A 34 12.07 -15.89 3.30
CA LEU A 34 13.41 -16.43 3.11
C LEU A 34 13.28 -17.95 3.03
N LEU A 35 13.69 -18.51 1.89
CA LEU A 35 14.02 -19.92 1.79
C LEU A 35 15.53 -20.05 2.05
N ILE A 36 15.91 -20.55 3.21
CA ILE A 36 17.29 -20.93 3.49
C ILE A 36 17.46 -22.37 3.00
N ILE A 37 18.25 -22.59 1.96
CA ILE A 37 18.56 -23.94 1.47
C ILE A 37 20.02 -24.27 1.81
N PRO A 38 20.32 -25.41 2.46
CA PRO A 38 21.68 -25.84 2.71
C PRO A 38 22.39 -26.13 1.40
N LYS A 39 23.66 -25.73 1.27
CA LYS A 39 24.44 -25.94 0.04
C LYS A 39 24.50 -27.41 -0.39
N GLU A 40 24.50 -28.36 0.55
CA GLU A 40 24.52 -29.79 0.22
C GLU A 40 23.24 -30.29 -0.46
N LEU A 41 22.08 -29.64 -0.22
CA LEU A 41 20.82 -29.96 -0.90
C LEU A 41 20.77 -29.38 -2.32
N LEU A 42 21.41 -28.23 -2.54
CA LEU A 42 21.61 -27.63 -3.87
C LEU A 42 22.60 -28.44 -4.73
N GLU A 43 23.72 -28.87 -4.15
CA GLU A 43 24.75 -29.64 -4.86
C GLU A 43 24.28 -31.06 -5.27
N LYS A 44 23.24 -31.60 -4.60
CA LYS A 44 22.69 -32.94 -4.89
C LYS A 44 21.54 -32.96 -5.92
N ASN A 45 21.15 -31.83 -6.51
CA ASN A 45 20.03 -31.73 -7.46
C ASN A 45 18.70 -32.36 -6.97
N LYS A 46 18.52 -32.52 -5.66
CA LYS A 46 17.28 -33.06 -5.06
C LYS A 46 16.28 -31.92 -4.76
N LEU A 47 16.08 -31.01 -5.72
CA LEU A 47 14.99 -30.05 -5.65
C LEU A 47 13.71 -30.74 -6.11
N ILE A 48 12.59 -30.39 -5.47
CA ILE A 48 11.27 -30.97 -5.69
C ILE A 48 10.92 -30.91 -7.19
N PRO A 49 10.49 -32.01 -7.83
CA PRO A 49 10.09 -32.02 -9.23
C PRO A 49 9.04 -30.93 -9.49
N GLY A 50 9.27 -30.09 -10.51
CA GLY A 50 8.33 -29.03 -10.92
C GLY A 50 8.70 -27.60 -10.54
N SER A 51 9.87 -27.36 -9.94
CA SER A 51 10.32 -26.01 -9.56
C SER A 51 11.50 -25.53 -10.41
N SER A 52 11.26 -24.57 -11.30
CA SER A 52 12.27 -23.91 -12.14
C SER A 52 12.80 -22.66 -11.45
N PHE A 53 14.05 -22.72 -10.95
CA PHE A 53 14.73 -21.56 -10.36
C PHE A 53 15.84 -21.05 -11.28
N ARG A 54 15.97 -19.73 -11.40
CA ARG A 54 16.97 -19.05 -12.23
C ARG A 54 18.03 -18.39 -11.33
N TYR A 55 19.31 -18.63 -11.64
CA TYR A 55 20.46 -18.13 -10.88
C TYR A 55 20.95 -16.79 -11.44
N ILE A 56 21.16 -15.78 -10.60
CA ILE A 56 22.01 -14.63 -10.91
C ILE A 56 22.94 -14.41 -9.72
N CYS A 57 24.24 -14.67 -9.92
CA CYS A 57 25.28 -14.42 -8.93
C CYS A 57 25.82 -12.99 -9.11
N SER A 58 25.88 -12.21 -8.03
CA SER A 58 26.40 -10.84 -8.02
C SER A 58 27.92 -10.76 -7.93
N ASP A 59 28.63 -11.87 -7.71
CA ASP A 59 30.08 -11.90 -7.66
C ASP A 59 30.68 -12.71 -8.81
N ARG A 60 31.02 -12.03 -9.91
CA ARG A 60 31.63 -12.65 -11.10
C ARG A 60 33.06 -13.15 -10.86
N LYS A 61 33.70 -12.82 -9.73
CA LYS A 61 35.14 -13.10 -9.54
C LYS A 61 35.46 -14.47 -8.97
N ASN A 62 34.51 -15.21 -8.37
CA ASN A 62 34.86 -16.38 -7.55
C ASN A 62 34.16 -17.72 -7.85
N ILE A 63 33.50 -17.91 -9.00
CA ILE A 63 32.91 -19.23 -9.33
C ILE A 63 33.23 -19.63 -10.76
N LYS A 64 34.24 -20.50 -10.93
CA LYS A 64 34.73 -20.98 -12.23
C LYS A 64 33.84 -22.02 -12.93
N ASN A 65 32.78 -22.54 -12.31
CA ASN A 65 31.99 -23.65 -12.87
C ASN A 65 30.49 -23.53 -12.54
N VAL A 66 29.73 -22.75 -13.32
CA VAL A 66 28.26 -22.90 -13.38
C VAL A 66 27.89 -23.27 -14.81
N PRO A 67 27.19 -24.40 -15.05
CA PRO A 67 26.81 -24.81 -16.40
C PRO A 67 25.90 -23.78 -17.04
N SER A 68 26.16 -23.46 -18.30
CA SER A 68 25.32 -22.61 -19.13
C SER A 68 24.00 -23.32 -19.45
N CYS A 69 22.91 -22.98 -18.75
CA CYS A 69 21.58 -23.42 -19.17
C CYS A 69 20.51 -22.32 -19.06
N TYR A 70 19.84 -22.13 -20.20
CA TYR A 70 18.53 -21.54 -20.49
C TYR A 70 17.99 -20.40 -19.63
N LEU A 71 18.01 -19.23 -20.27
CA LEU A 71 17.40 -17.99 -19.82
C LEU A 71 15.89 -17.96 -20.19
N ASP A 72 14.97 -18.19 -19.23
CA ASP A 72 13.56 -17.71 -19.30
C ASP A 72 13.17 -16.51 -18.36
N ARG A 73 12.71 -15.39 -18.94
CA ARG A 73 12.77 -13.98 -18.48
C ARG A 73 12.04 -13.59 -17.17
N ASN A 74 11.50 -14.53 -16.39
CA ASN A 74 10.40 -14.24 -15.46
C ASN A 74 10.69 -14.29 -13.94
N TYR A 75 11.84 -14.82 -13.49
CA TYR A 75 12.15 -14.93 -12.05
C TYR A 75 13.61 -14.54 -11.74
N MET A 76 13.83 -13.73 -10.69
CA MET A 76 15.17 -13.40 -10.15
C MET A 76 15.21 -13.77 -8.66
N ALA A 77 16.14 -14.66 -8.29
CA ALA A 77 16.53 -14.89 -6.90
C ALA A 77 17.92 -14.28 -6.68
N MET A 78 18.13 -13.63 -5.53
CA MET A 78 19.41 -13.03 -5.14
C MET A 78 20.06 -13.94 -4.11
N VAL A 79 21.28 -14.41 -4.38
CA VAL A 79 22.05 -15.28 -3.49
C VAL A 79 23.01 -14.39 -2.69
N THR A 80 22.80 -14.30 -1.37
CA THR A 80 23.75 -13.69 -0.43
C THR A 80 24.42 -14.78 0.39
N THR A 81 25.74 -14.67 0.57
CA THR A 81 26.52 -15.48 1.49
C THR A 81 26.22 -15.09 2.93
N CYS A 82 26.08 -16.06 3.83
CA CYS A 82 25.76 -15.84 5.25
C CYS A 82 26.68 -14.86 6.00
N GLU A 83 27.88 -14.59 5.48
CA GLU A 83 28.88 -13.71 6.11
C GLU A 83 28.47 -12.22 6.11
N ASP A 84 27.56 -11.80 5.22
CA ASP A 84 27.15 -10.39 5.09
C ASP A 84 25.96 -9.99 5.99
N ILE A 85 25.31 -10.96 6.66
CA ILE A 85 24.15 -10.70 7.53
C ILE A 85 24.65 -10.38 8.94
N LYS A 86 24.88 -9.09 9.20
CA LYS A 86 25.36 -8.59 10.50
C LYS A 86 24.30 -8.53 11.60
N GLN A 87 23.03 -8.83 11.31
CA GLN A 87 21.91 -8.76 12.26
C GLN A 87 21.02 -10.02 12.19
N PRO A 88 20.47 -10.51 13.32
CA PRO A 88 19.57 -11.65 13.32
C PRO A 88 18.31 -11.34 12.51
N LEU A 89 17.93 -12.26 11.62
CA LEU A 89 16.67 -12.20 10.88
C LEU A 89 15.50 -12.21 11.86
N LYS A 90 14.73 -11.13 11.90
CA LYS A 90 13.57 -11.01 12.77
C LYS A 90 12.41 -11.81 12.17
N VAL A 91 11.97 -12.84 12.89
CA VAL A 91 10.80 -13.63 12.50
C VAL A 91 9.54 -12.79 12.75
N PRO A 92 8.58 -12.71 11.81
CA PRO A 92 7.36 -11.96 12.04
C PRO A 92 6.50 -12.61 13.13
N ILE A 93 5.88 -11.77 13.95
CA ILE A 93 4.77 -12.21 14.81
C ILE A 93 3.59 -12.51 13.90
N LEU A 94 2.99 -13.69 14.07
CA LEU A 94 1.82 -14.11 13.31
C LEU A 94 0.58 -14.05 14.20
N VAL A 95 -0.51 -13.51 13.66
CA VAL A 95 -1.84 -13.58 14.25
C VAL A 95 -2.64 -14.71 13.59
N GLY A 96 -3.42 -15.43 14.38
CA GLY A 96 -4.20 -16.55 13.89
C GLY A 96 -5.05 -17.22 14.96
N ILE A 97 -5.71 -18.29 14.56
CA ILE A 97 -6.61 -19.05 15.42
C ILE A 97 -5.85 -20.23 16.04
N LEU A 98 -5.93 -20.35 17.35
CA LEU A 98 -5.54 -21.54 18.10
C LEU A 98 -6.77 -22.42 18.31
N PHE A 99 -6.77 -23.60 17.69
CA PHE A 99 -7.90 -24.53 17.75
C PHE A 99 -7.85 -25.40 19.02
N LEU A 100 -8.55 -24.95 20.06
CA LEU A 100 -8.75 -25.70 21.31
C LEU A 100 -9.88 -26.73 21.20
N SER A 101 -10.83 -26.49 20.30
CA SER A 101 -11.96 -27.36 19.93
C SER A 101 -11.53 -28.60 19.14
N GLY A 102 -10.27 -28.61 18.66
CA GLY A 102 -9.72 -29.66 17.82
C GLY A 102 -9.73 -31.06 18.48
N LYS A 103 -10.11 -32.06 17.69
CA LYS A 103 -10.10 -33.48 18.09
C LYS A 103 -8.71 -34.00 18.45
N TYR A 104 -7.65 -33.40 17.90
CA TYR A 104 -6.27 -33.83 18.07
C TYR A 104 -5.49 -32.91 19.02
N ILE A 105 -4.68 -33.52 19.88
CA ILE A 105 -3.67 -32.83 20.71
C ILE A 105 -2.28 -33.30 20.30
N TYR A 106 -1.32 -32.39 20.26
CA TYR A 106 0.02 -32.65 19.73
C TYR A 106 1.05 -32.89 20.85
N GLY A 107 0.58 -33.53 21.93
CA GLY A 107 1.34 -33.78 23.16
C GLY A 107 1.44 -32.55 24.07
N ALA A 108 2.41 -32.59 24.99
CA ALA A 108 2.74 -31.50 25.89
C ALA A 108 4.18 -31.02 25.69
N ASN A 109 4.47 -29.79 26.09
CA ASN A 109 5.86 -29.32 26.17
C ASN A 109 6.51 -29.73 27.50
N LYS A 110 7.81 -29.43 27.67
CA LYS A 110 8.58 -29.74 28.89
C LYS A 110 8.01 -29.15 30.18
N LYS A 111 7.13 -28.13 30.07
CA LYS A 111 6.45 -27.47 31.19
C LYS A 111 5.04 -28.02 31.41
N GLY A 112 4.66 -29.12 30.77
CA GLY A 112 3.33 -29.74 30.90
C GLY A 112 2.21 -29.02 30.15
N MET A 113 2.50 -27.99 29.35
CA MET A 113 1.48 -27.27 28.58
C MET A 113 1.08 -28.06 27.34
N ILE A 114 -0.23 -28.25 27.13
CA ILE A 114 -0.79 -28.97 25.98
C ILE A 114 -0.53 -28.18 24.70
N LYS A 115 -0.24 -28.91 23.62
CA LYS A 115 0.03 -28.38 22.28
C LYS A 115 -1.19 -28.52 21.37
N TYR A 116 -1.54 -27.42 20.71
CA TYR A 116 -2.68 -27.30 19.81
C TYR A 116 -2.21 -26.88 18.42
N ILE A 117 -3.08 -27.09 17.43
CA ILE A 117 -2.86 -26.59 16.08
C ILE A 117 -3.23 -25.10 16.02
N PHE A 118 -2.31 -24.31 15.48
CA PHE A 118 -2.49 -22.90 15.20
C PHE A 118 -2.52 -22.69 13.69
N GLN A 119 -3.48 -21.90 13.23
CA GLN A 119 -3.61 -21.50 11.84
C GLN A 119 -3.45 -19.98 11.74
N PRO A 120 -2.34 -19.49 11.13
CA PRO A 120 -2.17 -18.06 10.85
C PRO A 120 -3.30 -17.54 9.97
N GLU A 121 -3.78 -16.30 10.16
CA GLU A 121 -4.74 -15.65 9.25
C GLU A 121 -4.15 -15.40 7.85
N ASN A 122 -2.85 -15.17 7.79
CA ASN A 122 -2.14 -15.07 6.53
C ASN A 122 -1.86 -16.48 5.99
N ASN A 123 -2.62 -16.90 4.97
CA ASN A 123 -2.54 -18.23 4.37
C ASN A 123 -1.20 -18.54 3.66
N ASN A 124 -0.30 -17.56 3.52
CA ASN A 124 1.05 -17.79 3.02
C ASN A 124 1.94 -18.52 4.04
N TYR A 125 1.51 -18.59 5.30
CA TYR A 125 2.21 -19.29 6.37
C TYR A 125 1.57 -20.66 6.64
N PRO A 126 2.39 -21.68 6.95
CA PRO A 126 1.87 -23.00 7.29
C PRO A 126 1.15 -22.97 8.64
N ARG A 127 0.49 -24.08 8.98
CA ARG A 127 0.03 -24.30 10.36
C ARG A 127 1.22 -24.50 11.29
N TYR A 128 1.04 -24.16 12.57
CA TYR A 128 2.04 -24.35 13.60
C TYR A 128 1.48 -25.15 14.77
N ILE A 129 2.37 -25.83 15.49
CA ILE A 129 2.07 -26.43 16.79
C ILE A 129 2.43 -25.44 17.89
N VAL A 130 1.45 -25.08 18.72
CA VAL A 130 1.59 -24.04 19.75
C VAL A 130 1.17 -24.59 21.11
N ALA A 131 2.05 -24.45 22.10
CA ALA A 131 1.75 -24.82 23.48
C ALA A 131 0.97 -23.69 24.16
N SER A 132 -0.13 -24.01 24.84
CA SER A 132 -0.99 -23.03 25.52
C SER A 132 -1.49 -23.51 26.88
N ARG A 133 -1.83 -22.56 27.75
CA ARG A 133 -2.45 -22.79 29.07
C ARG A 133 -3.98 -22.74 29.04
N LEU A 134 -4.59 -22.32 27.93
CA LEU A 134 -6.04 -22.12 27.83
C LEU A 134 -6.86 -23.42 27.98
N GLY A 135 -6.21 -24.59 27.96
CA GLY A 135 -6.85 -25.88 28.16
C GLY A 135 -7.71 -26.28 26.95
N ARG A 136 -8.19 -27.53 26.93
CA ARG A 136 -9.17 -27.95 25.92
C ARG A 136 -10.50 -27.29 26.21
N GLY A 137 -11.21 -26.85 25.18
CA GLY A 137 -12.52 -26.22 25.30
C GLY A 137 -13.27 -26.23 23.98
N GLY A 138 -14.56 -25.91 24.00
CA GLY A 138 -15.39 -25.80 22.79
C GLY A 138 -15.23 -24.49 22.02
N ILE A 139 -14.42 -23.56 22.52
CA ILE A 139 -14.25 -22.21 21.97
C ILE A 139 -12.79 -22.02 21.58
N ASP A 140 -12.58 -21.57 20.34
CA ASP A 140 -11.26 -21.28 19.80
C ASP A 140 -10.89 -19.80 20.01
N TYR A 141 -9.59 -19.52 19.99
CA TYR A 141 -9.05 -18.23 20.38
C TYR A 141 -8.15 -17.64 19.29
N TYR A 142 -8.23 -16.32 19.12
CA TYR A 142 -7.18 -15.58 18.44
C TYR A 142 -5.98 -15.42 19.36
N VAL A 143 -4.79 -15.69 18.83
CA VAL A 143 -3.52 -15.56 19.55
C VAL A 143 -2.45 -14.95 18.65
N ARG A 144 -1.45 -14.31 19.27
CA ARG A 144 -0.21 -13.91 18.61
C ARG A 144 0.86 -14.94 18.89
N VAL A 145 1.59 -15.37 17.86
CA VAL A 145 2.65 -16.38 17.98
C VAL A 145 3.94 -15.93 17.33
N GLU A 146 5.06 -16.37 17.90
CA GLU A 146 6.39 -16.24 17.34
C GLU A 146 6.82 -17.60 16.76
N PRO A 147 6.94 -17.74 15.43
CA PRO A 147 7.42 -18.98 14.83
C PRO A 147 8.81 -19.39 15.33
N GLN A 148 8.99 -20.68 15.65
CA GLN A 148 10.29 -21.26 15.98
C GLN A 148 10.99 -21.77 14.70
N PRO A 149 12.31 -22.03 14.75
CA PRO A 149 13.01 -22.68 13.64
C PRO A 149 12.34 -23.98 13.21
N TRP A 150 12.28 -24.20 11.89
CA TRP A 150 11.61 -25.34 11.28
C TRP A 150 12.67 -26.37 10.85
N VAL A 151 12.94 -27.33 11.75
CA VAL A 151 14.01 -28.31 11.59
C VAL A 151 13.42 -29.72 11.69
N ASP A 152 13.53 -30.50 10.61
CA ASP A 152 13.22 -31.95 10.56
C ASP A 152 11.86 -32.37 11.17
N VAL A 153 10.83 -31.53 11.01
CA VAL A 153 9.46 -31.82 11.46
C VAL A 153 8.46 -31.52 10.34
N GLU A 154 7.33 -32.23 10.32
CA GLU A 154 6.28 -32.02 9.31
C GLU A 154 5.52 -30.70 9.53
N ILE A 155 5.17 -30.40 10.79
CA ILE A 155 4.50 -29.17 11.19
C ILE A 155 5.43 -28.38 12.13
N PRO A 156 5.81 -27.14 11.79
CA PRO A 156 6.68 -26.33 12.63
C PRO A 156 6.01 -25.95 13.96
N SER A 157 6.82 -25.52 14.93
CA SER A 157 6.31 -25.03 16.21
C SER A 157 6.36 -23.51 16.30
N ALA A 158 5.52 -22.92 17.15
CA ALA A 158 5.55 -21.50 17.46
C ALA A 158 5.29 -21.27 18.96
N ASN A 159 5.87 -20.21 19.51
CA ASN A 159 5.63 -19.78 20.88
C ASN A 159 4.40 -18.86 20.92
N CYS A 160 3.43 -19.16 21.78
CA CYS A 160 2.34 -18.23 22.05
C CYS A 160 2.89 -17.01 22.81
N ILE A 161 2.76 -15.82 22.22
CA ILE A 161 3.19 -14.55 22.81
C ILE A 161 2.04 -13.97 23.63
N GLU A 162 0.83 -13.97 23.07
CA GLU A 162 -0.31 -13.27 23.63
C GLU A 162 -1.62 -13.99 23.25
N ASN A 163 -2.55 -14.03 24.20
CA ASN A 163 -3.93 -14.41 23.94
C ASN A 163 -4.74 -13.14 23.64
N ILE A 164 -5.25 -13.01 22.41
CA ILE A 164 -6.05 -11.85 21.99
C ILE A 164 -7.47 -11.98 22.55
N GLY A 165 -8.07 -13.17 22.43
CA GLY A 165 -9.42 -13.42 22.93
C GLY A 165 -10.16 -14.51 22.17
N GLU A 166 -11.39 -14.78 22.59
CA GLU A 166 -12.30 -15.72 21.91
C GLU A 166 -12.67 -15.20 20.52
N ILE A 167 -12.80 -16.09 19.53
CA ILE A 167 -13.01 -15.74 18.12
C ILE A 167 -14.07 -14.64 17.90
N ASP A 168 -15.21 -14.69 18.57
CA ASP A 168 -16.33 -13.73 18.37
C ASP A 168 -16.30 -12.51 19.31
N LYS A 169 -15.27 -12.39 20.15
CA LYS A 169 -15.13 -11.29 21.13
C LYS A 169 -13.90 -10.42 20.86
N CYS A 170 -13.20 -10.66 19.75
CA CYS A 170 -11.99 -9.94 19.39
C CYS A 170 -12.26 -8.70 18.55
N ASP A 171 -11.33 -7.75 18.60
CA ASP A 171 -11.30 -6.65 17.65
C ASP A 171 -10.70 -7.12 16.31
N TYR A 172 -11.58 -7.42 15.37
CA TYR A 172 -11.17 -7.85 14.03
C TYR A 172 -10.40 -6.78 13.25
N ASN A 173 -10.52 -5.49 13.59
CA ASN A 173 -9.76 -4.45 12.90
C ASN A 173 -8.26 -4.62 13.14
N GLU A 174 -7.85 -4.92 14.38
CA GLU A 174 -6.44 -5.18 14.72
C GLU A 174 -5.93 -6.47 14.09
N ILE A 175 -6.75 -7.53 14.07
CA ILE A 175 -6.40 -8.83 13.47
C ILE A 175 -6.16 -8.68 11.96
N ILE A 176 -7.05 -7.97 11.25
CA ILE A 176 -6.88 -7.67 9.82
C ILE A 176 -5.59 -6.89 9.59
N ALA A 177 -5.31 -5.88 10.41
CA ALA A 177 -4.08 -5.11 10.28
C ALA A 177 -2.84 -6.00 10.42
N GLU A 178 -2.78 -6.84 11.45
CA GLU A 178 -1.64 -7.71 11.72
C GLU A 178 -1.45 -8.81 10.67
N LYS A 179 -2.55 -9.34 10.11
CA LYS A 179 -2.52 -10.28 8.98
C LYS A 179 -1.71 -9.74 7.79
N TYR A 180 -1.80 -8.43 7.55
CA TYR A 180 -1.09 -7.71 6.49
C TYR A 180 0.14 -6.92 7.01
N PHE A 181 0.61 -7.25 8.22
CA PHE A 181 1.77 -6.63 8.88
C PHE A 181 1.64 -5.11 9.10
N LEU A 182 0.41 -4.58 9.08
CA LEU A 182 0.12 -3.17 9.31
C LEU A 182 0.30 -2.83 10.80
N ARG A 183 0.90 -1.67 11.06
CA ARG A 183 1.18 -1.22 12.43
C ARG A 183 0.13 -0.21 12.87
N LEU A 184 -0.82 -0.65 13.68
CA LEU A 184 -1.81 0.21 14.32
C LEU A 184 -1.34 0.66 15.71
N LYS A 185 -0.21 1.37 15.77
CA LYS A 185 0.31 1.90 17.04
C LYS A 185 0.67 3.38 16.91
N PRO A 186 0.38 4.20 17.94
CA PRO A 186 0.82 5.59 18.00
C PRO A 186 2.34 5.70 17.81
N LYS A 187 2.77 6.78 17.17
CA LYS A 187 4.19 7.09 16.97
C LYS A 187 4.65 8.09 18.03
N PRO A 188 5.87 7.94 18.56
CA PRO A 188 6.42 8.94 19.47
C PRO A 188 6.58 10.27 18.72
N ALA A 189 6.15 11.36 19.36
CA ALA A 189 6.34 12.70 18.82
C ALA A 189 7.82 13.11 18.89
N TYR A 190 8.23 13.96 17.97
CA TYR A 190 9.54 14.61 17.96
C TYR A 190 9.38 16.05 17.49
N SER A 191 10.42 16.87 17.73
CA SER A 191 10.42 18.28 17.34
C SER A 191 10.81 18.44 15.88
N LEU A 192 10.14 19.36 15.19
CA LEU A 192 10.57 19.80 13.87
C LEU A 192 11.66 20.88 13.99
N PRO A 193 12.57 20.98 13.01
CA PRO A 193 13.45 22.14 12.91
C PRO A 193 12.63 23.42 12.74
N ASP A 194 13.04 24.50 13.41
CA ASP A 194 12.42 25.81 13.21
C ASP A 194 12.92 26.41 11.89
N ILE A 195 12.12 26.25 10.86
CA ILE A 195 12.35 26.79 9.52
C ILE A 195 11.10 27.54 9.15
N THR A 196 11.22 28.84 8.90
CA THR A 196 10.13 29.67 8.42
C THR A 196 10.54 30.33 7.11
N PHE A 197 9.79 30.08 6.04
CA PHE A 197 10.03 30.72 4.75
C PHE A 197 9.34 32.07 4.64
N MET A 198 9.84 32.91 3.74
CA MET A 198 9.26 34.23 3.47
C MET A 198 7.80 34.08 3.04
N PRO A 199 6.88 34.92 3.55
CA PRO A 199 5.48 34.84 3.17
C PRO A 199 5.25 35.32 1.74
N LEU A 200 4.28 34.71 1.06
CA LEU A 200 3.65 35.31 -0.10
C LEU A 200 2.18 35.62 0.21
N TYR A 201 1.76 36.83 -0.10
CA TYR A 201 0.40 37.29 0.16
C TYR A 201 -0.48 37.09 -1.08
N TYR A 202 -1.61 36.43 -0.84
CA TYR A 202 -2.67 36.15 -1.79
C TYR A 202 -3.91 36.97 -1.43
N GLY A 203 -4.85 37.08 -2.37
CA GLY A 203 -6.14 37.70 -2.09
C GLY A 203 -7.02 36.77 -1.26
N THR A 204 -7.14 35.53 -1.70
CA THR A 204 -7.97 34.51 -1.06
C THR A 204 -7.18 33.21 -0.94
N LEU A 205 -7.25 32.55 0.21
CA LEU A 205 -6.69 31.21 0.45
C LEU A 205 -7.72 30.30 1.14
N PHE A 206 -8.02 29.15 0.56
CA PHE A 206 -8.93 28.18 1.15
C PHE A 206 -8.52 26.73 0.83
N SER A 207 -8.81 25.80 1.72
CA SER A 207 -8.77 24.36 1.41
C SER A 207 -10.19 23.82 1.22
N ILE A 208 -10.32 22.69 0.51
CA ILE A 208 -11.57 21.95 0.39
C ILE A 208 -11.29 20.50 0.81
N ASP A 209 -11.92 20.06 1.88
CA ASP A 209 -11.63 18.78 2.52
C ASP A 209 -12.93 18.10 3.00
N PRO A 210 -12.91 16.78 3.28
CA PRO A 210 -14.01 16.13 3.99
C PRO A 210 -14.29 16.77 5.35
N VAL A 211 -15.52 16.62 5.82
CA VAL A 211 -15.94 17.07 7.16
C VAL A 211 -14.98 16.52 8.22
N ASN A 212 -14.52 17.38 9.13
CA ASN A 212 -13.59 17.06 10.21
C ASN A 212 -12.16 16.64 9.79
N CYS A 213 -11.73 16.93 8.56
CA CYS A 213 -10.33 16.72 8.14
C CYS A 213 -9.36 17.51 9.05
N ARG A 214 -8.27 16.86 9.49
CA ARG A 214 -7.24 17.45 10.38
C ARG A 214 -5.83 17.45 9.78
N ASP A 215 -5.63 16.70 8.71
CA ASP A 215 -4.37 16.53 8.01
C ASP A 215 -4.45 17.11 6.60
N ILE A 216 -4.91 18.37 6.52
CA ILE A 216 -5.02 19.16 5.29
C ILE A 216 -3.64 19.27 4.64
N ASP A 217 -3.50 18.65 3.47
CA ASP A 217 -2.29 18.64 2.66
C ASP A 217 -2.23 19.85 1.72
N ASP A 218 -3.37 20.33 1.23
CA ASP A 218 -3.46 21.30 0.14
C ASP A 218 -4.36 22.51 0.43
N VAL A 219 -3.97 23.65 -0.14
CA VAL A 219 -4.71 24.92 -0.10
C VAL A 219 -4.68 25.52 -1.51
N ILE A 220 -5.81 26.05 -1.96
CA ILE A 220 -5.93 26.79 -3.21
C ILE A 220 -5.90 28.28 -2.91
N GLY A 221 -5.13 29.02 -3.71
CA GLY A 221 -5.04 30.46 -3.63
C GLY A 221 -5.50 31.15 -4.91
N TRP A 222 -6.00 32.36 -4.74
CA TRP A 222 -6.43 33.23 -5.81
C TRP A 222 -5.83 34.62 -5.65
N LYS A 223 -5.36 35.17 -6.76
CA LYS A 223 -4.87 36.54 -6.82
C LYS A 223 -5.20 37.15 -8.17
N ARG A 224 -5.82 38.32 -8.14
CA ARG A 224 -6.07 39.15 -9.32
C ARG A 224 -5.44 40.51 -9.15
N THR A 225 -4.75 40.96 -10.19
CA THR A 225 -4.22 42.31 -10.34
C THR A 225 -4.65 42.87 -11.70
N ASP A 226 -4.33 44.13 -11.97
CA ASP A 226 -4.60 44.73 -13.29
C ASP A 226 -3.75 44.09 -14.41
N GLU A 227 -2.62 43.50 -14.05
CA GLU A 227 -1.64 42.95 -15.01
C GLU A 227 -1.78 41.44 -15.23
N TYR A 228 -2.18 40.71 -14.18
CA TYR A 228 -2.28 39.25 -14.22
C TYR A 228 -3.31 38.67 -13.25
N THR A 229 -3.76 37.47 -13.57
CA THR A 229 -4.50 36.56 -12.67
C THR A 229 -3.64 35.36 -12.34
N GLU A 230 -3.74 34.85 -11.11
CA GLU A 230 -2.97 33.72 -10.63
C GLU A 230 -3.84 32.81 -9.76
N VAL A 231 -3.88 31.52 -10.12
CA VAL A 231 -4.33 30.43 -9.25
C VAL A 231 -3.10 29.73 -8.71
N SER A 232 -3.08 29.48 -7.40
CA SER A 232 -1.97 28.78 -6.76
C SER A 232 -2.45 27.51 -6.06
N ILE A 233 -1.68 26.43 -6.21
CA ILE A 233 -1.88 25.18 -5.48
C ILE A 233 -0.74 25.08 -4.47
N HIS A 234 -1.07 25.07 -3.18
CA HIS A 234 -0.13 25.03 -2.07
C HIS A 234 -0.18 23.66 -1.40
N ILE A 235 0.95 22.95 -1.34
CA ILE A 235 1.06 21.65 -0.69
C ILE A 235 1.93 21.77 0.56
N ALA A 236 1.52 21.15 1.66
CA ALA A 236 2.23 21.11 2.93
C ALA A 236 3.71 20.72 2.74
N HIS A 237 4.62 21.52 3.29
CA HIS A 237 6.05 21.33 3.03
C HIS A 237 6.70 20.38 4.05
N VAL A 238 7.18 19.23 3.58
CA VAL A 238 7.72 18.15 4.44
C VAL A 238 9.24 17.92 4.35
N THR A 239 9.98 18.69 3.54
CA THR A 239 11.41 18.37 3.28
C THR A 239 12.33 18.54 4.50
N ALA A 240 11.86 19.19 5.56
CA ALA A 240 12.57 19.33 6.83
C ALA A 240 12.21 18.24 7.86
N VAL A 241 11.28 17.35 7.54
CA VAL A 241 10.79 16.32 8.46
C VAL A 241 11.81 15.18 8.50
N PRO A 242 12.43 14.88 9.66
CA PRO A 242 13.29 13.72 9.77
C PRO A 242 12.46 12.44 9.57
N HIS A 243 13.05 11.43 8.94
CA HIS A 243 12.43 10.12 8.75
C HIS A 243 13.04 9.11 9.74
N PRO A 244 12.59 9.06 11.00
CA PRO A 244 12.99 8.00 11.91
C PRO A 244 12.49 6.65 11.40
N GLU A 245 13.12 5.56 11.84
CA GLU A 245 12.88 4.19 11.37
C GLU A 245 11.39 3.79 11.39
N PHE A 246 10.64 4.22 12.41
CA PHE A 246 9.20 3.94 12.49
C PHE A 246 8.34 4.67 11.43
N VAL A 247 8.79 5.80 10.89
CA VAL A 247 8.16 6.49 9.75
C VAL A 247 8.52 5.74 8.46
N ILE A 248 9.79 5.34 8.32
CA ILE A 248 10.29 4.55 7.19
C ILE A 248 9.51 3.25 7.04
N ASN A 249 9.11 2.63 8.15
CA ASN A 249 8.44 1.32 8.14
C ASN A 249 6.92 1.37 7.84
N GLN A 250 6.23 2.52 7.96
CA GLN A 250 4.78 2.57 7.66
C GLN A 250 4.46 2.98 6.23
N THR A 251 5.27 3.88 5.65
CA THR A 251 5.21 4.43 4.28
C THR A 251 3.92 5.13 3.83
N VAL A 252 2.75 4.83 4.42
CA VAL A 252 1.45 5.47 4.14
C VAL A 252 0.61 5.62 5.43
N THR A 253 -0.32 6.57 5.48
CA THR A 253 -1.37 6.62 6.51
C THR A 253 -2.34 5.47 6.35
N ILE A 254 -2.85 4.93 7.47
CA ILE A 254 -3.79 3.80 7.50
C ILE A 254 -5.09 4.26 8.15
N TYR A 255 -6.22 3.93 7.53
CA TYR A 255 -7.58 4.34 7.94
C TYR A 255 -8.45 3.11 8.27
N PRO A 256 -8.31 2.49 9.45
CA PRO A 256 -9.22 1.41 9.84
C PRO A 256 -10.61 1.98 10.19
N PRO A 257 -11.71 1.27 9.88
CA PRO A 257 -13.06 1.69 10.27
C PRO A 257 -13.21 1.83 11.78
N ASP A 258 -14.01 2.80 12.22
CA ASP A 258 -14.33 3.06 13.64
C ASP A 258 -13.12 3.21 14.57
N LYS A 259 -11.95 3.52 14.01
CA LYS A 259 -10.68 3.73 14.72
C LYS A 259 -10.10 5.09 14.33
N PRO A 260 -9.23 5.67 15.18
CA PRO A 260 -8.49 6.85 14.77
C PRO A 260 -7.56 6.55 13.59
N ASN A 261 -7.25 7.58 12.80
CA ASN A 261 -6.29 7.48 11.72
C ASN A 261 -4.89 7.18 12.27
N TYR A 262 -4.19 6.23 11.65
CA TYR A 262 -2.80 5.92 11.97
C TYR A 262 -1.91 6.64 10.96
N ASN A 263 -1.70 7.93 11.21
CA ASN A 263 -0.95 8.86 10.35
C ASN A 263 0.47 8.37 10.05
N LEU A 264 0.97 8.60 8.84
CA LEU A 264 2.37 8.32 8.46
C LEU A 264 3.36 9.00 9.42
N LEU A 265 3.11 10.27 9.73
CA LEU A 265 3.86 11.06 10.72
C LEU A 265 3.14 11.02 12.08
N PRO A 266 3.83 11.26 13.21
CA PRO A 266 3.16 11.48 14.50
C PRO A 266 2.10 12.58 14.39
N ASN A 267 0.95 12.45 15.07
CA ASN A 267 -0.17 13.40 14.93
C ASN A 267 0.23 14.84 15.28
N LYS A 268 1.06 15.03 16.32
CA LYS A 268 1.62 16.34 16.70
C LYS A 268 2.44 17.00 15.56
N ILE A 269 2.93 16.22 14.61
CA ILE A 269 3.71 16.71 13.47
C ILE A 269 2.80 16.89 12.27
N ALA A 270 1.98 15.88 11.94
CA ALA A 270 1.05 15.95 10.82
C ALA A 270 0.00 17.04 11.02
N GLU A 271 -0.80 16.95 12.09
CA GLU A 271 -1.97 17.80 12.34
C GLU A 271 -1.55 19.14 12.97
N ASP A 272 -0.73 19.13 14.03
CA ASP A 272 -0.38 20.37 14.74
C ASP A 272 0.79 21.14 14.10
N GLY A 273 1.68 20.45 13.39
CA GLY A 273 2.93 21.01 12.88
C GLY A 273 2.85 21.46 11.43
N LEU A 274 2.37 20.58 10.54
CA LEU A 274 2.52 20.73 9.10
C LEU A 274 1.20 20.98 8.37
N SER A 275 0.09 20.44 8.87
CA SER A 275 -1.22 20.60 8.25
C SER A 275 -1.56 22.07 8.05
N LEU A 276 -2.15 22.36 6.89
CA LEU A 276 -2.56 23.69 6.46
C LEU A 276 -3.89 24.13 7.07
N VAL A 277 -4.07 23.86 8.37
CA VAL A 277 -5.24 24.28 9.12
C VAL A 277 -5.38 25.81 9.14
N PRO A 278 -6.62 26.34 9.14
CA PRO A 278 -6.85 27.79 9.11
C PRO A 278 -6.19 28.57 10.24
N GLY A 279 -5.79 29.81 9.95
CA GLY A 279 -5.25 30.77 10.92
C GLY A 279 -3.82 30.50 11.39
N LYS A 280 -3.19 29.41 10.94
CA LYS A 280 -1.79 29.09 11.28
C LYS A 280 -0.88 29.31 10.09
N ARG A 281 0.28 29.93 10.34
CA ARG A 281 1.34 30.07 9.33
C ARG A 281 2.00 28.72 9.10
N ARG A 282 2.12 28.34 7.82
CA ARG A 282 2.71 27.06 7.38
C ARG A 282 3.60 27.25 6.17
N ASN A 283 4.67 26.46 6.11
CA ASN A 283 5.50 26.36 4.93
C ASN A 283 4.82 25.46 3.90
N VAL A 284 4.94 25.84 2.63
CA VAL A 284 4.35 25.11 1.51
C VAL A 284 5.32 25.04 0.34
N LEU A 285 5.22 23.96 -0.44
CA LEU A 285 5.67 23.94 -1.82
C LEU A 285 4.47 24.28 -2.69
N SER A 286 4.61 25.22 -3.62
CA SER A 286 3.48 25.72 -4.39
C SER A 286 3.73 25.72 -5.87
N LEU A 287 2.70 25.34 -6.61
CA LEU A 287 2.60 25.53 -8.05
C LEU A 287 1.75 26.77 -8.31
N LEU A 288 2.38 27.79 -8.90
CA LEU A 288 1.74 29.05 -9.27
C LEU A 288 1.37 29.00 -10.75
N LEU A 289 0.10 29.20 -11.07
CA LEU A 289 -0.45 29.18 -12.42
C LEU A 289 -0.88 30.61 -12.77
N ARG A 290 -0.03 31.32 -13.49
CA ARG A 290 -0.23 32.74 -13.79
C ARG A 290 -0.64 32.93 -15.24
N TRP A 291 -1.70 33.70 -15.44
CA TRP A 291 -2.08 34.25 -16.73
C TRP A 291 -1.80 35.76 -16.73
N ASP A 292 -0.77 36.15 -17.48
CA ASP A 292 -0.36 37.54 -17.70
C ASP A 292 -1.02 38.07 -18.98
N ASN A 293 -1.55 39.30 -18.94
CA ASN A 293 -2.26 39.91 -20.07
C ASN A 293 -1.37 40.14 -21.30
N LYS A 294 -0.04 40.26 -21.11
CA LYS A 294 0.97 40.47 -22.16
C LYS A 294 1.73 39.19 -22.50
N ASN A 295 2.13 38.43 -21.48
CA ASN A 295 3.05 37.30 -21.62
C ASN A 295 2.35 35.93 -21.71
N GLY A 296 1.03 35.88 -21.52
CA GLY A 296 0.25 34.65 -21.58
C GLY A 296 0.40 33.79 -20.32
N PHE A 297 0.21 32.48 -20.48
CA PHE A 297 0.21 31.52 -19.37
C PHE A 297 1.61 31.09 -18.97
N SER A 298 1.86 30.97 -17.67
CA SER A 298 3.12 30.48 -17.10
C SER A 298 2.89 29.70 -15.82
N GLN A 299 3.77 28.73 -15.56
CA GLN A 299 3.77 27.95 -14.34
C GLN A 299 5.10 28.10 -13.60
N THR A 300 5.08 28.18 -12.27
CA THR A 300 6.30 28.27 -11.46
C THR A 300 6.15 27.52 -10.14
N VAL A 301 7.20 26.78 -9.74
CA VAL A 301 7.27 26.13 -8.43
C VAL A 301 8.03 27.02 -7.45
N ARG A 302 7.52 27.19 -6.22
CA ARG A 302 8.18 27.96 -5.15
C ARG A 302 8.05 27.33 -3.77
N GLU A 303 9.04 27.58 -2.91
CA GLU A 303 8.94 27.39 -1.46
C GLU A 303 8.69 28.73 -0.77
N HIS A 304 7.74 28.78 0.15
CA HIS A 304 7.32 29.98 0.86
C HIS A 304 6.38 29.62 2.03
N SER A 305 5.85 30.61 2.74
CA SER A 305 4.83 30.39 3.77
C SER A 305 3.50 31.07 3.46
N ILE A 306 2.40 30.44 3.88
CA ILE A 306 1.03 30.94 3.75
C ILE A 306 0.30 30.85 5.10
N ILE A 307 -0.85 31.52 5.20
CA ILE A 307 -1.85 31.30 6.24
C ILE A 307 -3.12 30.90 5.51
N ASN A 308 -3.59 29.68 5.72
CA ASN A 308 -4.89 29.28 5.20
C ASN A 308 -5.97 30.11 5.91
N GLU A 309 -6.87 30.74 5.18
CA GLU A 309 -7.89 31.60 5.78
C GLU A 309 -9.07 30.77 6.26
N ARG A 310 -9.37 29.66 5.57
CA ARG A 310 -10.55 28.84 5.84
C ARG A 310 -10.43 27.44 5.23
N ALA A 311 -11.09 26.49 5.86
CA ALA A 311 -11.24 25.12 5.37
C ALA A 311 -12.72 24.92 5.07
N LEU A 312 -13.04 24.67 3.80
CA LEU A 312 -14.39 24.41 3.33
C LEU A 312 -14.61 22.90 3.25
N THR A 313 -15.83 22.48 3.51
CA THR A 313 -16.32 21.18 3.05
C THR A 313 -16.65 21.23 1.56
N TYR A 314 -16.76 20.08 0.91
CA TYR A 314 -17.19 20.01 -0.49
C TYR A 314 -18.55 20.69 -0.71
N ASP A 315 -19.51 20.49 0.20
CA ASP A 315 -20.84 21.11 0.11
C ASP A 315 -20.78 22.64 0.33
N GLU A 316 -19.96 23.11 1.27
CA GLU A 316 -19.75 24.55 1.49
C GLU A 316 -19.08 25.23 0.31
N ALA A 317 -18.19 24.51 -0.41
CA ALA A 317 -17.53 25.04 -1.58
C ALA A 317 -18.54 25.36 -2.71
N GLU A 318 -19.57 24.55 -2.92
CA GLU A 318 -20.54 24.76 -4.02
C GLU A 318 -21.31 26.09 -3.92
N ILE A 319 -21.43 26.65 -2.72
CA ILE A 319 -22.11 27.93 -2.48
C ILE A 319 -21.14 29.09 -2.21
N ASP A 320 -19.84 28.84 -2.33
CA ASP A 320 -18.81 29.80 -2.01
C ASP A 320 -18.39 30.64 -3.22
N MET A 321 -18.50 31.97 -3.09
CA MET A 321 -18.25 32.90 -4.20
C MET A 321 -16.80 32.90 -4.70
N GLU A 322 -15.82 32.80 -3.79
CA GLU A 322 -14.41 32.82 -4.17
C GLU A 322 -14.01 31.52 -4.88
N TYR A 323 -14.47 30.38 -4.38
CA TYR A 323 -14.35 29.09 -5.06
C TYR A 323 -14.96 29.15 -6.46
N LEU A 324 -16.18 29.66 -6.62
CA LEU A 324 -16.84 29.72 -7.93
C LEU A 324 -16.05 30.56 -8.94
N ILE A 325 -15.46 31.69 -8.51
CA ILE A 325 -14.59 32.52 -9.35
C ILE A 325 -13.33 31.74 -9.78
N VAL A 326 -12.68 31.05 -8.84
CA VAL A 326 -11.49 30.25 -9.12
C VAL A 326 -11.82 29.07 -10.03
N LYS A 327 -12.94 28.38 -9.78
CA LYS A 327 -13.45 27.28 -10.62
C LYS A 327 -13.65 27.76 -12.04
N GLU A 328 -14.35 28.87 -12.25
CA GLU A 328 -14.58 29.43 -13.58
C GLU A 328 -13.26 29.76 -14.30
N TRP A 329 -12.29 30.32 -13.58
CA TRP A 329 -10.98 30.60 -14.16
C TRP A 329 -10.26 29.31 -14.58
N VAL A 330 -10.27 28.28 -13.72
CA VAL A 330 -9.64 26.97 -14.00
C VAL A 330 -10.30 26.27 -15.19
N GLU A 331 -11.63 26.27 -15.25
CA GLU A 331 -12.41 25.72 -16.36
C GLU A 331 -12.04 26.41 -17.68
N LYS A 332 -11.97 27.74 -17.71
CA LYS A 332 -11.76 28.52 -18.94
C LYS A 332 -10.31 28.64 -19.38
N LYS A 333 -9.38 28.80 -18.42
CA LYS A 333 -7.98 29.14 -18.70
C LYS A 333 -7.04 27.94 -18.62
N LEU A 334 -7.36 26.95 -17.78
CA LEU A 334 -6.49 25.81 -17.55
C LEU A 334 -6.93 24.55 -18.32
N PHE A 335 -8.21 24.19 -18.25
CA PHE A 335 -8.70 22.92 -18.80
C PHE A 335 -9.56 23.05 -20.06
N ASN A 336 -10.19 24.21 -20.28
CA ASN A 336 -11.20 24.41 -21.32
C ASN A 336 -12.32 23.35 -21.25
N GLU A 337 -12.80 23.08 -20.04
CA GLU A 337 -13.79 22.05 -19.72
C GLU A 337 -14.59 22.48 -18.48
N VAL A 338 -15.87 22.12 -18.43
CA VAL A 338 -16.74 22.35 -17.27
C VAL A 338 -16.50 21.25 -16.22
N LEU A 339 -16.27 21.65 -14.98
CA LEU A 339 -16.08 20.77 -13.84
C LEU A 339 -17.41 20.62 -13.11
N VAL A 340 -17.83 19.37 -12.87
CA VAL A 340 -19.17 19.07 -12.34
C VAL A 340 -19.34 19.66 -10.94
N ASP A 341 -18.38 19.40 -10.05
CA ASP A 341 -18.43 19.77 -8.64
C ASP A 341 -17.01 20.06 -8.08
N SER A 342 -16.96 20.38 -6.80
CA SER A 342 -15.76 20.61 -5.99
C SER A 342 -14.86 19.37 -5.89
N HIS A 343 -15.41 18.16 -5.92
CA HIS A 343 -14.63 16.92 -6.00
C HIS A 343 -13.82 16.86 -7.30
N ALA A 344 -14.49 17.03 -8.45
CA ALA A 344 -13.86 17.05 -9.77
C ALA A 344 -12.83 18.19 -9.90
N PHE A 345 -13.14 19.36 -9.32
CA PHE A 345 -12.23 20.50 -9.29
C PHE A 345 -10.92 20.19 -8.56
N ILE A 346 -10.99 19.70 -7.32
CA ILE A 346 -9.79 19.32 -6.55
C ILE A 346 -9.05 18.19 -7.25
N GLU A 347 -9.75 17.14 -7.68
CA GLU A 347 -9.14 16.01 -8.37
C GLU A 347 -8.33 16.46 -9.60
N LYS A 348 -8.92 17.28 -10.48
CA LYS A 348 -8.26 17.77 -11.69
C LYS A 348 -7.03 18.63 -11.38
N LEU A 349 -7.12 19.54 -10.40
CA LEU A 349 -5.98 20.36 -10.00
C LEU A 349 -4.84 19.51 -9.42
N MET A 350 -5.16 18.50 -8.61
CA MET A 350 -4.15 17.59 -8.06
C MET A 350 -3.52 16.72 -9.13
N ILE A 351 -4.30 16.19 -10.08
CA ILE A 351 -3.77 15.44 -11.24
C ILE A 351 -2.85 16.34 -12.07
N TYR A 352 -3.28 17.57 -12.37
CA TYR A 352 -2.47 18.53 -13.12
C TYR A 352 -1.14 18.82 -12.41
N THR A 353 -1.20 19.12 -11.11
CA THR A 353 -0.02 19.40 -10.28
C THR A 353 0.95 18.23 -10.28
N ASN A 354 0.46 17.02 -10.02
CA ASN A 354 1.24 15.79 -10.04
C ASN A 354 1.90 15.54 -11.41
N SER A 355 1.17 15.75 -12.52
CA SER A 355 1.74 15.64 -13.87
C SER A 355 2.82 16.67 -14.15
N TYR A 356 2.56 17.94 -13.85
CA TYR A 356 3.52 19.03 -14.09
C TYR A 356 4.82 18.81 -13.32
N ILE A 357 4.73 18.40 -12.05
CA ILE A 357 5.91 18.08 -11.24
C ILE A 357 6.68 16.88 -11.83
N ALA A 358 5.97 15.85 -12.30
CA ALA A 358 6.60 14.69 -12.93
C ALA A 358 7.36 15.07 -14.22
N GLU A 359 6.76 15.91 -15.07
CA GLU A 359 7.38 16.44 -16.30
C GLU A 359 8.65 17.23 -15.96
N ARG A 360 8.55 18.21 -15.05
CA ARG A 360 9.70 19.04 -14.63
C ARG A 360 10.82 18.21 -14.01
N LEU A 361 10.50 17.24 -13.15
CA LEU A 361 11.50 16.35 -12.58
C LEU A 361 12.19 15.49 -13.64
N THR A 362 11.45 15.02 -14.64
CA THR A 362 12.02 14.23 -15.74
C THR A 362 12.96 15.06 -16.60
N GLU A 363 12.66 16.35 -16.82
CA GLU A 363 13.51 17.28 -17.55
C GLU A 363 14.84 17.56 -16.81
N VAL A 364 14.81 17.75 -15.49
CA VAL A 364 16.01 18.12 -14.71
C VAL A 364 16.77 16.90 -14.14
N CYS A 365 16.11 15.76 -13.93
CA CYS A 365 16.71 14.59 -13.27
C CYS A 365 16.19 13.25 -13.84
N SER A 366 16.20 13.10 -15.16
CA SER A 366 15.67 11.95 -15.91
C SER A 366 16.05 10.54 -15.42
N ASN A 367 17.20 10.34 -14.77
CA ASN A 367 17.63 9.04 -14.23
C ASN A 367 17.18 8.78 -12.77
N ASP A 368 16.68 9.81 -12.10
CA ASP A 368 16.45 9.89 -10.66
C ASP A 368 14.98 10.15 -10.29
N ALA A 369 14.16 10.57 -11.26
CA ALA A 369 12.76 10.89 -11.08
C ALA A 369 11.97 9.68 -10.56
N ILE A 370 11.17 9.92 -9.52
CA ILE A 370 10.20 8.96 -9.00
C ILE A 370 8.90 9.21 -9.76
N LEU A 371 8.44 8.20 -10.48
CA LEU A 371 7.22 8.25 -11.28
C LEU A 371 6.25 7.17 -10.82
N ARG A 372 4.95 7.44 -10.95
CA ARG A 372 3.89 6.47 -10.76
C ARG A 372 3.43 5.99 -12.12
N VAL A 373 3.51 4.68 -12.33
CA VAL A 373 3.22 4.06 -13.62
C VAL A 373 2.14 3.00 -13.45
N THR A 374 1.30 2.83 -14.47
CA THR A 374 0.35 1.72 -14.51
C THR A 374 1.04 0.50 -15.11
N SER A 375 1.07 -0.62 -14.40
CA SER A 375 1.58 -1.90 -14.94
C SER A 375 0.41 -2.80 -15.36
N GLY A 376 0.32 -3.19 -16.63
CA GLY A 376 -0.72 -4.12 -17.11
C GLY A 376 -1.00 -4.09 -18.63
N ASN A 377 -1.48 -5.22 -19.19
CA ASN A 377 -1.95 -5.34 -20.58
C ASN A 377 -3.24 -4.53 -20.80
N MET A 378 -3.34 -3.83 -21.94
CA MET A 378 -4.39 -2.86 -22.34
C MET A 378 -5.84 -3.37 -22.37
N GLU A 379 -6.11 -4.65 -22.16
CA GLU A 379 -7.43 -5.27 -22.37
C GLU A 379 -8.37 -5.27 -21.16
N ARG A 380 -7.95 -4.77 -19.99
CA ARG A 380 -8.77 -4.77 -18.76
C ARG A 380 -9.35 -3.39 -18.42
N SER A 381 -10.42 -3.34 -17.63
CA SER A 381 -11.22 -2.13 -17.36
C SER A 381 -10.58 -1.13 -16.36
N PRO A 382 -10.95 0.17 -16.38
CA PRO A 382 -10.28 1.28 -15.67
C PRO A 382 -9.98 1.08 -14.17
N ALA A 383 -10.93 0.56 -13.39
CA ALA A 383 -10.73 0.38 -11.94
C ALA A 383 -9.71 -0.73 -11.58
N LEU A 384 -9.35 -1.64 -12.50
CA LEU A 384 -8.27 -2.63 -12.27
C LEU A 384 -6.88 -1.96 -12.26
N TYR A 385 -6.73 -0.81 -12.91
CA TYR A 385 -5.43 -0.17 -13.09
C TYR A 385 -5.04 0.76 -11.95
N MET A 386 -6.01 1.41 -11.29
CA MET A 386 -5.74 2.18 -10.05
C MET A 386 -5.08 1.30 -8.97
N LEU A 387 -5.42 0.01 -8.97
CA LEU A 387 -4.87 -1.02 -8.08
C LEU A 387 -3.55 -1.63 -8.56
N ASN A 388 -3.14 -1.44 -9.82
CA ASN A 388 -1.90 -1.98 -10.40
C ASN A 388 -0.87 -0.90 -10.78
N SER A 389 -1.00 0.29 -10.18
CA SER A 389 -0.02 1.37 -10.35
C SER A 389 1.06 1.33 -9.27
N ASP A 390 2.32 1.25 -9.72
CA ASP A 390 3.52 1.21 -8.89
C ASP A 390 4.30 2.54 -8.96
N CYS A 391 4.91 2.93 -7.86
CA CYS A 391 5.92 3.99 -7.86
C CYS A 391 7.29 3.39 -8.19
N ILE A 392 7.96 3.91 -9.21
CA ILE A 392 9.25 3.39 -9.70
C ILE A 392 10.21 4.54 -10.03
N ILE A 393 11.51 4.22 -10.06
CA ILE A 393 12.52 5.08 -10.68
C ILE A 393 12.69 4.61 -12.11
N GLN A 394 12.48 5.49 -13.08
CA GLN A 394 12.48 5.10 -14.48
C GLN A 394 13.37 6.00 -15.34
N LYS A 395 14.00 5.38 -16.35
CA LYS A 395 14.93 6.03 -17.29
C LYS A 395 14.29 6.53 -18.60
N ARG A 396 13.07 6.09 -18.98
CA ARG A 396 12.39 6.43 -20.25
C ARG A 396 10.87 6.30 -20.15
N SER A 397 10.12 6.99 -21.02
CA SER A 397 8.67 7.20 -20.93
C SER A 397 7.86 6.00 -20.42
N SER A 398 6.99 6.30 -19.47
CA SER A 398 6.06 5.35 -18.88
C SER A 398 4.74 6.04 -18.73
N ARG A 399 3.96 5.95 -19.81
CA ARG A 399 2.63 6.54 -19.85
C ARG A 399 1.80 6.01 -18.70
N HIS A 400 1.25 6.91 -17.89
CA HIS A 400 0.17 6.58 -16.98
C HIS A 400 -1.11 6.42 -17.80
N ILE A 401 -1.35 5.20 -18.28
CA ILE A 401 -2.35 4.87 -19.31
C ILE A 401 -3.72 5.44 -18.98
N HIS A 402 -4.21 5.26 -17.75
CA HIS A 402 -5.55 5.68 -17.36
C HIS A 402 -5.75 7.20 -17.36
N LEU A 403 -4.72 7.94 -16.97
CA LEU A 403 -4.78 9.40 -16.96
C LEU A 403 -4.41 9.99 -18.33
N SER A 404 -4.02 9.14 -19.29
CA SER A 404 -3.45 9.53 -20.58
C SER A 404 -2.29 10.53 -20.44
N LYS A 405 -1.49 10.42 -19.38
CA LYS A 405 -0.32 11.28 -19.12
C LYS A 405 0.97 10.56 -19.45
N GLU A 406 1.90 11.25 -20.10
CA GLU A 406 3.23 10.69 -20.39
C GLU A 406 4.04 10.48 -19.10
N TYR A 407 3.96 11.46 -18.18
CA TYR A 407 4.60 11.42 -16.86
C TYR A 407 3.57 11.72 -15.77
N TYR A 408 3.65 10.97 -14.68
CA TYR A 408 2.83 11.18 -13.48
C TYR A 408 3.63 10.78 -12.24
N THR A 409 3.42 11.48 -11.13
CA THR A 409 4.03 11.15 -9.82
C THR A 409 3.05 11.42 -8.69
N HIS A 410 3.46 11.17 -7.46
CA HIS A 410 2.73 11.60 -6.28
C HIS A 410 3.46 12.77 -5.62
N PHE A 411 2.77 13.90 -5.48
CA PHE A 411 3.29 15.13 -4.89
C PHE A 411 2.32 15.77 -3.89
N THR A 412 1.01 15.56 -4.06
CA THR A 412 -0.05 16.37 -3.42
C THR A 412 -0.52 15.87 -2.05
N SER A 413 0.05 14.79 -1.48
CA SER A 413 -0.38 14.29 -0.15
C SER A 413 0.79 13.84 0.75
N PRO A 414 1.76 14.72 1.01
CA PRO A 414 2.98 14.39 1.73
C PRO A 414 2.79 14.08 3.23
N LEU A 415 1.67 14.46 3.84
CA LEU A 415 1.35 14.05 5.21
C LEU A 415 0.94 12.58 5.29
N ARG A 416 0.46 12.02 4.17
CA ARG A 416 -0.16 10.69 4.10
C ARG A 416 0.67 9.65 3.35
N ARG A 417 1.64 10.06 2.54
CA ARG A 417 2.43 9.17 1.67
C ARG A 417 3.91 9.52 1.71
N ALA A 418 4.76 8.55 2.04
CA ALA A 418 6.21 8.74 2.13
C ALA A 418 6.85 9.01 0.76
N VAL A 419 6.25 8.48 -0.32
CA VAL A 419 6.74 8.73 -1.68
C VAL A 419 6.62 10.21 -2.07
N ASP A 420 5.55 10.91 -1.67
CA ASP A 420 5.42 12.35 -1.86
C ASP A 420 6.52 13.11 -1.11
N GLN A 421 6.91 12.67 0.09
CA GLN A 421 8.01 13.26 0.85
C GLN A 421 9.35 13.11 0.09
N ASP A 422 9.60 11.93 -0.49
CA ASP A 422 10.76 11.70 -1.35
C ASP A 422 10.71 12.59 -2.62
N VAL A 423 9.54 12.76 -3.24
CA VAL A 423 9.35 13.63 -4.41
C VAL A 423 9.56 15.11 -4.04
N HIS A 424 9.03 15.57 -2.91
CA HIS A 424 9.26 16.93 -2.39
C HIS A 424 10.76 17.23 -2.22
N ASN A 425 11.52 16.26 -1.70
CA ASN A 425 12.97 16.37 -1.59
C ASN A 425 13.65 16.50 -2.97
N LEU A 426 13.18 15.76 -3.99
CA LEU A 426 13.68 15.87 -5.36
C LEU A 426 13.34 17.24 -5.97
N VAL A 427 12.13 17.73 -5.79
CA VAL A 427 11.69 19.06 -6.25
C VAL A 427 12.58 20.14 -5.63
N ARG A 428 12.76 20.11 -4.31
CA ARG A 428 13.61 21.09 -3.62
C ARG A 428 15.07 21.02 -4.10
N LYS A 429 15.62 19.82 -4.27
CA LYS A 429 17.00 19.64 -4.72
C LYS A 429 17.23 20.11 -6.15
N TYR A 430 16.38 19.67 -7.09
CA TYR A 430 16.65 19.78 -8.52
C TYR A 430 15.87 20.89 -9.22
N ILE A 431 14.66 21.24 -8.76
CA ILE A 431 13.85 22.31 -9.37
C ILE A 431 14.13 23.65 -8.68
N LEU A 432 14.27 23.67 -7.35
CA LEU A 432 14.43 24.94 -6.61
C LEU A 432 15.89 25.35 -6.40
N ASN A 433 16.78 24.41 -6.10
CA ASN A 433 18.18 24.73 -5.76
C ASN A 433 19.21 24.42 -6.86
N ASP A 434 18.75 23.97 -8.03
CA ASP A 434 19.57 23.62 -9.20
C ASP A 434 20.83 22.78 -8.85
N LEU A 435 20.68 21.86 -7.89
CA LEU A 435 21.80 21.06 -7.43
C LEU A 435 22.09 19.95 -8.44
N SER A 436 23.35 19.85 -8.88
CA SER A 436 23.77 18.75 -9.75
C SER A 436 23.58 17.38 -9.09
N VAL A 437 23.29 16.37 -9.91
CA VAL A 437 23.11 14.98 -9.49
C VAL A 437 24.45 14.45 -8.94
N LYS A 438 24.70 14.65 -7.64
CA LYS A 438 25.65 13.83 -6.91
C LYS A 438 24.91 12.60 -6.42
N ASP A 439 25.32 11.46 -6.98
CA ASP A 439 24.76 10.12 -6.81
C ASP A 439 24.11 9.91 -5.44
N LEU A 440 22.78 10.06 -5.38
CA LEU A 440 22.05 9.36 -4.34
C LEU A 440 22.12 7.89 -4.70
N ASP A 441 22.36 7.03 -3.73
CA ASP A 441 22.39 5.58 -3.91
C ASP A 441 21.06 5.10 -4.51
N LEU A 442 21.03 4.95 -5.85
CA LEU A 442 19.87 4.52 -6.62
C LEU A 442 19.33 3.19 -6.13
N CYS A 443 20.20 2.32 -5.59
CA CYS A 443 19.81 1.05 -5.00
C CYS A 443 18.97 1.27 -3.74
N LYS A 444 19.39 2.15 -2.82
CA LYS A 444 18.61 2.50 -1.63
C LYS A 444 17.25 3.11 -1.97
N ARG A 445 17.19 3.99 -2.97
CA ARG A 445 15.90 4.59 -3.38
C ARG A 445 14.98 3.54 -4.01
N ARG A 446 15.49 2.68 -4.90
CA ARG A 446 14.71 1.55 -5.47
C ARG A 446 14.19 0.60 -4.39
N TYR A 447 15.01 0.31 -3.39
CA TYR A 447 14.62 -0.50 -2.26
C TYR A 447 13.47 0.14 -1.48
N ARG A 448 13.58 1.43 -1.12
CA ARG A 448 12.50 2.18 -0.45
C ARG A 448 11.20 2.19 -1.23
N LEU A 449 11.25 2.39 -2.56
CA LEU A 449 10.06 2.36 -3.41
C LEU A 449 9.38 1.00 -3.46
N ARG A 450 10.14 -0.10 -3.44
CA ARG A 450 9.53 -1.43 -3.35
C ARG A 450 8.85 -1.67 -2.04
N LYS A 451 9.48 -1.26 -0.94
CA LYS A 451 8.87 -1.32 0.39
C LYS A 451 7.57 -0.52 0.40
N TYR A 452 7.58 0.68 -0.17
CA TYR A 452 6.38 1.50 -0.33
C TYR A 452 5.28 0.79 -1.16
N ASN A 453 5.59 0.25 -2.35
CA ASN A 453 4.58 -0.40 -3.20
C ASN A 453 3.98 -1.65 -2.53
N MET A 454 4.83 -2.50 -1.93
CA MET A 454 4.38 -3.68 -1.18
C MET A 454 3.48 -3.27 -0.01
N ARG A 455 3.85 -2.22 0.72
CA ARG A 455 3.07 -1.72 1.84
C ARG A 455 1.73 -1.15 1.41
N LEU A 456 1.70 -0.43 0.29
CA LEU A 456 0.45 0.08 -0.31
C LEU A 456 -0.49 -1.07 -0.70
N GLU A 457 0.06 -2.17 -1.23
CA GLU A 457 -0.72 -3.39 -1.53
C GLU A 457 -1.31 -4.00 -0.25
N HIS A 458 -0.52 -4.13 0.81
CA HIS A 458 -1.00 -4.63 2.11
C HIS A 458 -2.13 -3.76 2.69
N VAL A 459 -2.01 -2.43 2.59
CA VAL A 459 -3.08 -1.50 3.02
C VAL A 459 -4.34 -1.72 2.20
N ARG A 460 -4.24 -1.84 0.87
CA ARG A 460 -5.40 -2.11 0.00
C ARG A 460 -6.10 -3.43 0.34
N PHE A 461 -5.33 -4.48 0.66
CA PHE A 461 -5.93 -5.74 1.10
C PHE A 461 -6.64 -5.59 2.45
N ALA A 462 -6.03 -4.90 3.42
CA ALA A 462 -6.66 -4.64 4.71
C ALA A 462 -7.94 -3.79 4.57
N GLU A 463 -7.90 -2.70 3.79
CA GLU A 463 -9.06 -1.85 3.47
C GLU A 463 -10.19 -2.65 2.83
N THR A 464 -9.86 -3.63 1.98
CA THR A 464 -10.85 -4.52 1.40
C THR A 464 -11.49 -5.40 2.47
N GLU A 465 -10.72 -5.99 3.38
CA GLU A 465 -11.29 -6.81 4.46
C GLU A 465 -12.10 -6.00 5.47
N TRP A 466 -11.61 -4.82 5.84
CA TRP A 466 -12.29 -3.85 6.68
C TRP A 466 -13.61 -3.38 6.07
N PHE A 467 -13.64 -3.08 4.78
CA PHE A 467 -14.87 -2.74 4.06
C PHE A 467 -15.94 -3.82 4.26
N TRP A 468 -15.57 -5.09 4.10
CA TRP A 468 -16.51 -6.20 4.27
C TRP A 468 -16.97 -6.39 5.71
N LEU A 469 -16.07 -6.22 6.68
CA LEU A 469 -16.40 -6.23 8.10
C LEU A 469 -17.40 -5.14 8.45
N GLN A 470 -17.14 -3.92 7.98
CA GLN A 470 -18.02 -2.78 8.21
C GLN A 470 -19.41 -3.00 7.60
N LYS A 471 -19.49 -3.40 6.33
CA LYS A 471 -20.78 -3.63 5.67
C LYS A 471 -21.60 -4.73 6.35
N TYR A 472 -20.95 -5.82 6.76
CA TYR A 472 -21.61 -6.86 7.52
C TYR A 472 -22.14 -6.35 8.87
N ASN A 473 -21.37 -5.54 9.59
CA ASN A 473 -21.80 -4.94 10.86
C ASN A 473 -22.94 -3.92 10.69
N GLU A 474 -23.00 -3.23 9.55
CA GLU A 474 -24.12 -2.37 9.15
C GLU A 474 -25.38 -3.18 8.77
N GLY A 475 -25.31 -4.52 8.73
CA GLY A 475 -26.40 -5.40 8.28
C GLY A 475 -26.56 -5.45 6.76
N ILE A 476 -25.65 -4.83 6.00
CA ILE A 476 -25.64 -4.84 4.55
C ILE A 476 -24.95 -6.12 4.08
N VAL A 477 -25.76 -7.08 3.68
CA VAL A 477 -25.28 -8.42 3.26
C VAL A 477 -25.58 -8.74 1.80
N ASN A 478 -26.36 -7.93 1.11
CA ASN A 478 -26.67 -8.13 -0.31
C ASN A 478 -26.09 -6.97 -1.12
N PHE A 479 -25.41 -7.29 -2.23
CA PHE A 479 -24.75 -6.30 -3.08
C PHE A 479 -25.10 -6.56 -4.53
N GLU A 480 -25.63 -5.55 -5.23
CA GLU A 480 -25.82 -5.61 -6.67
C GLU A 480 -24.47 -5.54 -7.38
N ALA A 481 -24.22 -6.50 -8.28
CA ALA A 481 -22.98 -6.56 -9.03
C ALA A 481 -23.17 -6.92 -10.50
N LEU A 482 -22.20 -6.52 -11.31
CA LEU A 482 -22.07 -6.90 -12.71
C LEU A 482 -20.95 -7.92 -12.88
N VAL A 483 -21.20 -8.97 -13.67
CA VAL A 483 -20.15 -9.85 -14.16
C VAL A 483 -19.29 -9.06 -15.16
N ILE A 484 -18.05 -8.74 -14.79
CA ILE A 484 -17.14 -7.96 -15.66
C ILE A 484 -16.16 -8.84 -16.42
N ASN A 485 -15.89 -10.05 -15.93
CA ASN A 485 -15.01 -10.99 -16.58
C ASN A 485 -15.28 -12.42 -16.07
N ILE A 486 -15.10 -13.38 -16.95
CA ILE A 486 -15.23 -14.81 -16.66
C ILE A 486 -13.87 -15.43 -16.98
N GLN A 487 -13.19 -15.91 -15.95
CA GLN A 487 -11.92 -16.62 -16.12
C GLN A 487 -12.17 -18.13 -16.29
N GLN A 488 -11.10 -18.90 -16.59
CA GLN A 488 -11.21 -20.35 -16.80
C GLN A 488 -11.85 -21.08 -15.60
N GLU A 489 -12.77 -22.00 -15.93
CA GLU A 489 -13.46 -22.97 -15.05
C GLU A 489 -13.77 -22.47 -13.63
N ASN A 490 -14.85 -21.70 -13.53
CA ASN A 490 -15.55 -21.35 -12.28
C ASN A 490 -15.11 -20.10 -11.52
N ILE A 491 -14.37 -19.18 -12.15
CA ILE A 491 -13.96 -17.91 -11.52
C ILE A 491 -14.67 -16.73 -12.19
N LEU A 492 -15.49 -16.01 -11.42
CA LEU A 492 -16.14 -14.77 -11.85
C LEU A 492 -15.44 -13.57 -11.22
N GLU A 493 -15.14 -12.57 -12.04
CA GLU A 493 -14.84 -11.23 -11.54
C GLU A 493 -16.10 -10.38 -11.63
N LEU A 494 -16.48 -9.80 -10.49
CA LEU A 494 -17.71 -9.03 -10.33
C LEU A 494 -17.37 -7.60 -9.92
N LEU A 495 -18.16 -6.64 -10.39
CA LEU A 495 -18.10 -5.24 -10.01
C LEU A 495 -19.36 -4.85 -9.26
N ILE A 496 -19.23 -4.47 -8.00
CA ILE A 496 -20.32 -3.97 -7.17
C ILE A 496 -20.48 -2.49 -7.47
N LEU A 497 -21.61 -2.14 -8.08
CA LEU A 497 -21.83 -0.83 -8.68
C LEU A 497 -21.83 0.31 -7.65
N GLU A 498 -22.56 0.12 -6.56
CA GLU A 498 -22.75 1.14 -5.51
C GLU A 498 -21.41 1.56 -4.86
N TYR A 499 -20.46 0.63 -4.78
CA TYR A 499 -19.22 0.83 -4.02
C TYR A 499 -17.96 0.87 -4.90
N ASP A 500 -18.10 0.72 -6.22
CA ASP A 500 -17.00 0.51 -7.17
C ASP A 500 -15.98 -0.55 -6.68
N LYS A 501 -16.49 -1.63 -6.05
CA LYS A 501 -15.67 -2.70 -5.48
C LYS A 501 -15.66 -3.91 -6.39
N ARG A 502 -14.46 -4.42 -6.66
CA ARG A 502 -14.28 -5.68 -7.38
C ARG A 502 -14.11 -6.85 -6.43
N ILE A 503 -14.73 -7.95 -6.77
CA ILE A 503 -14.55 -9.22 -6.06
C ILE A 503 -14.37 -10.35 -7.07
N THR A 504 -13.48 -11.27 -6.73
CA THR A 504 -13.32 -12.52 -7.45
C THR A 504 -13.97 -13.63 -6.63
N ILE A 505 -14.94 -14.32 -7.22
CA ILE A 505 -15.64 -15.43 -6.59
C ILE A 505 -15.33 -16.70 -7.39
N LEU A 506 -14.88 -17.73 -6.67
CA LEU A 506 -14.88 -19.10 -7.17
C LEU A 506 -16.28 -19.66 -6.96
N TYR A 507 -17.05 -19.90 -8.03
CA TYR A 507 -18.39 -20.46 -7.94
C TYR A 507 -18.32 -21.99 -8.15
N ASN A 508 -18.39 -22.78 -7.08
CA ASN A 508 -18.50 -24.22 -7.26
C ASN A 508 -19.96 -24.57 -7.59
N ASN A 509 -20.20 -25.25 -8.71
CA ASN A 509 -21.50 -25.79 -9.12
C ASN A 509 -21.99 -26.95 -8.22
N THR A 510 -21.49 -27.08 -6.98
CA THR A 510 -21.83 -28.18 -6.07
C THR A 510 -23.16 -27.90 -5.37
N LYS A 511 -24.26 -27.98 -6.13
CA LYS A 511 -25.48 -28.59 -5.61
C LYS A 511 -25.24 -30.10 -5.67
N THR A 512 -25.08 -30.75 -4.52
CA THR A 512 -25.45 -32.16 -4.38
C THR A 512 -26.96 -32.25 -4.58
N LEU A 513 -27.37 -32.41 -5.84
CA LEU A 513 -28.61 -33.08 -6.24
C LEU A 513 -28.17 -34.09 -7.28
N GLU A 514 -28.63 -35.33 -7.09
CA GLU A 514 -28.32 -36.46 -7.95
C GLU A 514 -28.57 -36.13 -9.43
N ALA A 515 -27.76 -36.74 -10.28
CA ALA A 515 -27.75 -36.59 -11.72
C ALA A 515 -29.12 -36.86 -12.35
N ALA A 516 -29.78 -35.79 -12.79
CA ALA A 516 -30.56 -35.67 -14.02
C ALA A 516 -31.19 -34.26 -13.99
N ASP A 517 -30.92 -33.43 -14.99
CA ASP A 517 -31.50 -32.09 -15.18
C ASP A 517 -31.00 -30.98 -14.24
N LEU A 518 -29.75 -30.52 -14.41
CA LEU A 518 -29.33 -29.19 -13.95
C LEU A 518 -28.57 -28.44 -15.07
N PRO A 519 -28.84 -27.14 -15.29
CA PRO A 519 -28.34 -26.41 -16.44
C PRO A 519 -26.84 -26.06 -16.30
N GLU A 520 -26.12 -26.12 -17.42
CA GLU A 520 -24.77 -25.58 -17.59
C GLU A 520 -24.68 -24.16 -17.00
N CYS A 521 -23.61 -23.81 -16.28
CA CYS A 521 -23.57 -22.54 -15.57
C CYS A 521 -23.67 -21.33 -16.55
N LEU A 522 -24.57 -20.40 -16.19
CA LEU A 522 -25.38 -19.56 -17.09
C LEU A 522 -24.89 -18.10 -17.24
N TRP A 523 -23.68 -17.79 -16.77
CA TRP A 523 -23.22 -16.40 -16.63
C TRP A 523 -22.50 -15.88 -17.87
N LYS A 524 -22.80 -14.64 -18.25
CA LYS A 524 -22.14 -13.86 -19.31
C LYS A 524 -21.61 -12.55 -18.75
N THR A 525 -20.55 -12.04 -19.35
CA THR A 525 -20.08 -10.67 -19.08
C THR A 525 -21.23 -9.68 -19.35
N GLY A 526 -21.47 -8.79 -18.39
CA GLY A 526 -22.57 -7.83 -18.39
C GLY A 526 -23.79 -8.28 -17.59
N ASP A 527 -23.88 -9.56 -17.19
CA ASP A 527 -24.99 -10.03 -16.37
C ASP A 527 -25.01 -9.33 -15.02
N LYS A 528 -26.21 -8.94 -14.58
CA LYS A 528 -26.46 -8.46 -13.22
C LYS A 528 -26.67 -9.66 -12.30
N CYS A 529 -26.16 -9.55 -11.08
CA CYS A 529 -26.29 -10.56 -10.05
C CYS A 529 -26.39 -9.92 -8.67
N ILE A 530 -26.87 -10.69 -7.69
CA ILE A 530 -26.82 -10.31 -6.28
C ILE A 530 -25.75 -11.15 -5.59
N ILE A 531 -24.80 -10.46 -4.97
CA ILE A 531 -23.79 -11.09 -4.12
C ILE A 531 -24.30 -11.05 -2.68
N LYS A 532 -24.38 -12.21 -2.05
CA LYS A 532 -24.73 -12.35 -0.64
C LYS A 532 -23.50 -12.64 0.21
N LEU A 533 -23.21 -11.76 1.15
CA LEU A 533 -22.16 -11.88 2.15
C LEU A 533 -22.73 -12.63 3.37
N LEU A 534 -22.23 -13.84 3.60
CA LEU A 534 -22.50 -14.60 4.82
C LEU A 534 -21.23 -14.68 5.67
N TRP A 535 -21.39 -14.63 6.98
CA TRP A 535 -20.27 -14.70 7.91
C TRP A 535 -20.62 -15.61 9.09
N ASP A 536 -19.98 -16.77 9.14
CA ASP A 536 -20.01 -17.63 10.32
C ASP A 536 -19.03 -17.11 11.37
N LYS A 537 -19.54 -16.40 12.37
CA LYS A 537 -18.70 -15.79 13.42
C LYS A 537 -17.96 -16.82 14.27
N THR A 538 -18.41 -18.07 14.33
CA THR A 538 -17.70 -19.13 15.06
C THR A 538 -16.35 -19.48 14.44
N LEU A 539 -16.13 -19.09 13.17
CA LEU A 539 -14.90 -19.31 12.43
C LEU A 539 -14.04 -18.04 12.29
N GLY A 540 -14.43 -16.94 12.94
CA GLY A 540 -13.68 -15.68 12.88
C GLY A 540 -13.67 -15.08 11.48
N LEU A 541 -12.58 -14.37 11.12
CA LEU A 541 -12.41 -13.80 9.78
C LEU A 541 -12.53 -14.86 8.65
N ARG A 542 -12.22 -16.12 8.95
CA ARG A 542 -12.28 -17.23 7.99
C ARG A 542 -13.69 -17.70 7.68
N GLY A 543 -14.67 -17.33 8.50
CA GLY A 543 -16.09 -17.62 8.30
C GLY A 543 -16.76 -16.79 7.22
N LYS A 544 -16.08 -15.76 6.70
CA LYS A 544 -16.58 -14.92 5.61
C LYS A 544 -16.71 -15.72 4.31
N ARG A 545 -17.89 -15.67 3.68
CA ARG A 545 -18.23 -16.32 2.42
C ARG A 545 -19.10 -15.41 1.56
N PHE A 546 -18.93 -15.52 0.25
CA PHE A 546 -19.78 -14.85 -0.72
C PHE A 546 -20.52 -15.90 -1.53
N TYR A 547 -21.81 -15.68 -1.72
CA TYR A 547 -22.68 -16.51 -2.54
C TYR A 547 -23.28 -15.66 -3.65
N LEU A 548 -23.46 -16.27 -4.81
CA LEU A 548 -24.15 -15.64 -5.93
C LEU A 548 -25.58 -16.12 -5.95
N GLU A 549 -26.51 -15.18 -5.88
CA GLU A 549 -27.91 -15.38 -6.20
C GLU A 549 -28.15 -14.76 -7.59
N GLN A 550 -28.72 -15.57 -8.50
CA GLN A 550 -29.10 -15.13 -9.86
C GLN A 550 -30.30 -14.20 -9.82
#